data_AF-A0A1I6F5M0-F1
#
_entry.id   AF-A0A1I6F5M0-F1
#
_cell.length_a   1.000
_cell.length_b   1.000
_cell.length_c   1.000
_cell.angle_alpha   90.00
_cell.angle_beta   90.00
_cell.angle_gamma   90.00
#
_symmetry.space_group_name_H-M   'P 1'
#
loop_
_entity.id
_entity.type
_entity.pdbx_description
1 polymer ?
#
loop_
_entity_poly.entity_id
_entity_poly.type
_entity_poly.pdbx_seq_one_letter_code
_entity_poly.pdbx_strand_id
1 'polypeptide(L)'
;MSLEPLRHTGPAADRRAEAETADRRGEAETAGVASTVPAPMSAKAEPLARRAMTEEVALRPLPPAAEPPARRAMTEDVALRPLPPAAETLLSDLQASPRLVAHLRAVHDVACQLISWVERRHPAVAVDRDAVLFGAATHDIGKVLRPNELSGPGSAHEPAGYELLRARGVEERLARFARTHGSWTAEGIGLEDLLVSLADKVWKAKRVPDLEQLVTGRLAEVENLEAWEVFMALDDELDRIASGADARLAFQASYPVAG
;
A
#
# COMPACT_ATOMS: atom_id res chain seq x y z
N MET A 1 -11.51 -12.75 -61.48
CA MET A 1 -10.31 -13.32 -60.83
C MET A 1 -10.27 -12.78 -59.42
N SER A 2 -10.67 -13.61 -58.46
CA SER A 2 -10.66 -13.31 -57.02
C SER A 2 -9.24 -13.32 -56.48
N LEU A 3 -8.91 -12.37 -55.61
CA LEU A 3 -7.76 -12.46 -54.72
C LEU A 3 -8.23 -12.06 -53.31
N GLU A 4 -8.34 -13.05 -52.44
CA GLU A 4 -8.45 -12.86 -50.98
C GLU A 4 -7.07 -12.46 -50.41
N PRO A 5 -7.00 -11.67 -49.33
CA PRO A 5 -5.81 -11.54 -48.54
C PRO A 5 -5.77 -12.54 -47.38
N LEU A 6 -4.62 -13.20 -47.24
CA LEU A 6 -4.27 -14.15 -46.18
C LEU A 6 -4.37 -13.52 -44.79
N ARG A 7 -5.05 -14.24 -43.89
CA ARG A 7 -5.05 -13.99 -42.44
C ARG A 7 -3.77 -14.57 -41.84
N HIS A 8 -2.96 -13.73 -41.20
CA HIS A 8 -1.86 -14.18 -40.35
C HIS A 8 -2.34 -14.20 -38.88
N THR A 9 -2.56 -15.41 -38.36
CA THR A 9 -2.77 -15.68 -36.94
C THR A 9 -1.41 -15.95 -36.29
N GLY A 10 -0.93 -15.03 -35.45
CA GLY A 10 0.20 -15.26 -34.55
C GLY A 10 -0.32 -15.66 -33.15
N PRO A 11 0.31 -16.62 -32.45
CA PRO A 11 -0.19 -17.08 -31.15
C PRO A 11 0.18 -16.11 -30.02
N ALA A 12 -0.80 -15.80 -29.18
CA ALA A 12 -0.65 -15.12 -27.91
C ALA A 12 0.06 -16.05 -26.90
N ALA A 13 1.21 -15.62 -26.38
CA ALA A 13 1.92 -16.32 -25.33
C ALA A 13 1.41 -15.87 -23.96
N ASP A 14 0.56 -16.71 -23.38
CA ASP A 14 0.15 -16.77 -21.98
C ASP A 14 1.40 -17.07 -21.11
N ARG A 15 1.70 -16.21 -20.12
CA ARG A 15 2.70 -16.52 -19.09
C ARG A 15 2.09 -16.32 -17.71
N ARG A 16 1.57 -17.43 -17.19
CA ARG A 16 1.22 -17.63 -15.78
C ARG A 16 2.48 -17.90 -14.94
N ALA A 17 2.51 -17.19 -13.81
CA ALA A 17 2.99 -17.59 -12.48
C ALA A 17 3.93 -18.79 -12.34
N GLU A 18 5.15 -18.53 -11.87
CA GLU A 18 5.97 -19.50 -11.14
C GLU A 18 5.97 -19.11 -9.65
N ALA A 19 5.45 -20.02 -8.82
CA ALA A 19 5.50 -19.94 -7.36
C ALA A 19 6.50 -20.99 -6.87
N GLU A 20 7.52 -20.55 -6.15
CA GLU A 20 8.62 -21.35 -5.65
C GLU A 20 8.24 -22.05 -4.33
N THR A 21 8.39 -23.36 -4.31
CA THR A 21 8.20 -24.25 -3.16
C THR A 21 9.47 -24.34 -2.32
N ALA A 22 9.36 -24.14 -1.00
CA ALA A 22 10.33 -24.62 -0.03
C ALA A 22 9.60 -25.31 1.13
N ASP A 23 9.72 -26.64 1.19
CA ASP A 23 9.15 -27.50 2.22
C ASP A 23 10.26 -28.05 3.14
N ARG A 24 9.98 -27.95 4.44
CA ARG A 24 10.39 -28.80 5.58
C ARG A 24 11.88 -29.15 5.83
N ARG A 25 12.35 -28.71 7.00
CA ARG A 25 13.25 -29.49 7.87
C ARG A 25 12.48 -29.98 9.09
N GLY A 26 12.60 -31.28 9.36
CA GLY A 26 12.05 -31.95 10.53
C GLY A 26 12.95 -31.86 11.78
N GLU A 27 12.28 -31.93 12.94
CA GLU A 27 12.49 -32.79 14.14
C GLU A 27 13.87 -33.47 14.30
N ALA A 28 14.48 -33.67 15.48
CA ALA A 28 14.08 -33.74 16.89
C ALA A 28 15.32 -33.34 17.75
N GLU A 29 15.31 -33.14 19.07
CA GLU A 29 15.23 -34.19 20.08
C GLU A 29 15.22 -33.61 21.52
N THR A 30 14.76 -34.47 22.42
CA THR A 30 14.39 -34.35 23.83
C THR A 30 15.55 -34.25 24.84
N ALA A 31 15.29 -33.54 25.94
CA ALA A 31 15.70 -33.85 27.33
C ALA A 31 15.03 -32.79 28.24
N GLY A 32 14.47 -33.02 29.43
CA GLY A 32 14.50 -34.13 30.36
C GLY A 32 14.44 -33.53 31.78
N VAL A 33 13.74 -34.22 32.67
CA VAL A 33 13.80 -34.13 34.15
C VAL A 33 12.77 -33.22 34.86
N ALA A 34 12.04 -33.89 35.75
CA ALA A 34 10.97 -33.43 36.61
C ALA A 34 11.44 -33.21 38.07
N SER A 35 10.49 -32.75 38.91
CA SER A 35 10.45 -32.86 40.38
C SER A 35 11.18 -31.70 41.12
N THR A 36 10.71 -31.08 42.20
CA THR A 36 9.74 -31.44 43.26
C THR A 36 9.37 -30.15 44.02
N VAL A 37 8.15 -30.05 44.58
CA VAL A 37 7.74 -29.09 45.65
C VAL A 37 7.29 -29.95 46.85
N PRO A 38 7.64 -29.62 48.11
CA PRO A 38 6.66 -28.91 48.97
C PRO A 38 7.26 -27.91 49.98
N ALA A 39 6.37 -27.01 50.45
CA ALA A 39 6.49 -26.00 51.52
C ALA A 39 6.53 -26.63 52.94
N PRO A 40 6.20 -25.94 54.06
CA PRO A 40 6.21 -24.51 54.46
C PRO A 40 6.99 -24.31 55.78
N MET A 41 7.17 -23.09 56.33
CA MET A 41 7.18 -22.84 57.80
C MET A 41 7.20 -21.35 58.19
N SER A 42 6.23 -21.02 59.04
CA SER A 42 6.28 -20.11 60.20
C SER A 42 6.33 -18.59 60.04
N ALA A 43 5.16 -18.04 60.35
CA ALA A 43 4.91 -16.70 60.84
C ALA A 43 5.69 -16.35 62.12
N LYS A 44 6.12 -15.08 62.20
CA LYS A 44 6.16 -14.31 63.46
C LYS A 44 5.60 -12.92 63.18
N ALA A 45 4.52 -12.60 63.89
CA ALA A 45 3.90 -11.29 63.94
C ALA A 45 4.34 -10.59 65.23
N GLU A 46 4.65 -9.29 65.14
CA GLU A 46 4.59 -8.25 66.19
C GLU A 46 5.24 -6.94 65.69
N PRO A 47 4.91 -5.74 66.21
CA PRO A 47 3.60 -5.12 66.34
C PRO A 47 3.48 -3.81 65.53
N LEU A 48 2.24 -3.39 65.28
CA LEU A 48 1.83 -2.13 64.64
C LEU A 48 2.37 -0.90 65.40
N ALA A 49 3.30 -0.18 64.80
CA ALA A 49 3.50 1.25 65.07
C ALA A 49 2.78 2.05 63.98
N ARG A 50 1.66 2.67 64.36
CA ARG A 50 0.87 3.56 63.50
C ARG A 50 1.70 4.76 63.08
N ARG A 51 2.12 4.79 61.82
CA ARG A 51 2.59 6.00 61.13
C ARG A 51 1.54 6.35 60.09
N ALA A 52 0.82 7.44 60.32
CA ALA A 52 -0.08 8.02 59.34
C ALA A 52 0.77 8.51 58.16
N MET A 53 0.81 7.73 57.08
CA MET A 53 1.19 8.21 55.77
C MET A 53 -0.12 8.52 55.05
N THR A 54 -0.45 9.80 54.94
CA THR A 54 -1.36 10.30 53.91
C THR A 54 -0.69 10.05 52.56
N GLU A 55 -0.86 8.85 52.04
CA GLU A 55 -0.57 8.54 50.64
C GLU A 55 -1.74 9.10 49.82
N GLU A 56 -1.61 10.37 49.43
CA GLU A 56 -2.36 10.91 48.31
C GLU A 56 -1.83 10.19 47.07
N VAL A 57 -2.41 9.02 46.77
CA VAL A 57 -2.25 8.34 45.49
C VAL A 57 -2.92 9.25 44.46
N ALA A 58 -2.19 10.24 43.98
CA ALA A 58 -2.54 10.94 42.77
C ALA A 58 -2.78 9.86 41.71
N LEU A 59 -4.03 9.70 41.28
CA LEU A 59 -4.35 8.88 40.12
C LEU A 59 -3.52 9.45 38.96
N ARG A 60 -2.37 8.83 38.71
CA ARG A 60 -1.59 9.06 37.52
C ARG A 60 -2.57 8.78 36.36
N PRO A 61 -2.78 9.74 35.44
CA PRO A 61 -3.64 9.48 34.30
C PRO A 61 -3.18 8.20 33.65
N LEU A 62 -4.11 7.26 33.43
CA LEU A 62 -3.83 6.12 32.56
C LEU A 62 -3.24 6.70 31.27
N PRO A 63 -2.11 6.16 30.77
CA PRO A 63 -1.62 6.56 29.46
C PRO A 63 -2.80 6.46 28.48
N PRO A 64 -2.94 7.41 27.53
CA PRO A 64 -4.00 7.32 26.55
C PRO A 64 -4.00 5.90 25.96
N ALA A 65 -5.18 5.28 25.88
CA ALA A 65 -5.30 3.94 25.31
C ALA A 65 -4.53 3.92 23.99
N ALA A 66 -3.67 2.91 23.80
CA ALA A 66 -2.86 2.81 22.59
C ALA A 66 -3.78 2.93 21.36
N GLU A 67 -3.48 3.87 20.46
CA GLU A 67 -4.32 4.09 19.28
C GLU A 67 -4.43 2.77 18.48
N PRO A 68 -5.61 2.44 17.93
CA PRO A 68 -5.76 1.25 17.09
C PRO A 68 -4.71 1.25 15.98
N PRO A 69 -4.06 0.10 15.67
CA PRO A 69 -2.92 0.09 14.75
C PRO A 69 -3.24 0.65 13.34
N ALA A 70 -4.47 0.54 12.86
CA ALA A 70 -4.89 1.13 11.59
C ALA A 70 -4.91 2.66 11.66
N ARG A 71 -5.39 3.23 12.77
CA ARG A 71 -5.35 4.68 13.02
C ARG A 71 -3.91 5.17 13.09
N ARG A 72 -3.04 4.45 13.81
CA ARG A 72 -1.60 4.76 13.86
C ARG A 72 -0.98 4.77 12.47
N ALA A 73 -1.26 3.79 11.61
CA ALA A 73 -0.75 3.79 10.24
C ALA A 73 -1.18 5.04 9.43
N MET A 74 -2.37 5.59 9.70
CA MET A 74 -2.83 6.85 9.11
C MET A 74 -2.13 8.09 9.69
N THR A 75 -1.99 8.16 11.02
CA THR A 75 -1.66 9.39 11.74
C THR A 75 -0.19 9.50 12.18
N GLU A 76 0.58 8.42 12.15
CA GLU A 76 1.95 8.41 12.68
C GLU A 76 2.82 9.42 11.94
N ASP A 77 3.62 10.15 12.71
CA ASP A 77 4.57 11.16 12.23
C ASP A 77 5.80 10.48 11.62
N VAL A 78 5.60 9.98 10.40
CA VAL A 78 6.64 9.49 9.51
C VAL A 78 6.76 10.44 8.34
N ALA A 79 7.90 10.41 7.64
CA ALA A 79 8.15 11.22 6.43
C ALA A 79 7.33 10.78 5.20
N LEU A 80 6.06 10.39 5.40
CA LEU A 80 5.08 10.08 4.36
C LEU A 80 3.89 11.03 4.51
N ARG A 81 3.45 11.60 3.40
CA ARG A 81 2.28 12.49 3.39
C ARG A 81 1.02 11.80 3.93
N PRO A 82 0.15 12.53 4.64
CA PRO A 82 -1.12 12.01 5.11
C PRO A 82 -2.02 11.66 3.91
N LEU A 83 -2.99 10.77 4.12
CA LEU A 83 -3.93 10.37 3.09
C LEU A 83 -4.96 11.50 2.84
N PRO A 84 -5.64 11.52 1.68
CA PRO A 84 -6.77 12.42 1.48
C PRO A 84 -7.87 12.12 2.53
N PRO A 85 -8.51 13.13 3.15
CA PRO A 85 -9.52 12.92 4.20
C PRO A 85 -10.67 11.97 3.80
N ALA A 86 -11.08 12.00 2.53
CA ALA A 86 -12.09 11.09 2.00
C ALA A 86 -11.62 9.63 2.00
N ALA A 87 -10.34 9.37 1.69
CA ALA A 87 -9.77 8.03 1.73
C ALA A 87 -9.60 7.54 3.18
N GLU A 88 -9.15 8.40 4.09
CA GLU A 88 -9.05 8.07 5.54
C GLU A 88 -10.40 7.68 6.12
N THR A 89 -11.46 8.43 5.78
CA THR A 89 -12.84 8.15 6.19
C THR A 89 -13.27 6.79 5.68
N LEU A 90 -13.09 6.52 4.37
CA LEU A 90 -13.44 5.23 3.77
C LEU A 90 -12.72 4.06 4.44
N LEU A 91 -11.41 4.17 4.64
CA LEU A 91 -10.58 3.12 5.24
C LEU A 91 -10.94 2.87 6.71
N SER A 92 -11.29 3.93 7.45
CA SER A 92 -11.77 3.84 8.83
C SER A 92 -13.13 3.14 8.90
N ASP A 93 -14.08 3.56 8.08
CA ASP A 93 -15.43 2.98 8.00
C ASP A 93 -15.42 1.51 7.56
N LEU A 94 -14.44 1.14 6.73
CA LEU A 94 -14.23 -0.22 6.26
C LEU A 94 -13.40 -1.08 7.20
N GLN A 95 -12.90 -0.51 8.31
CA GLN A 95 -11.99 -1.18 9.23
C GLN A 95 -10.80 -1.82 8.50
N ALA A 96 -10.21 -1.08 7.56
CA ALA A 96 -9.09 -1.54 6.76
C ALA A 96 -7.93 -1.99 7.67
N SER A 97 -7.25 -3.07 7.28
CA SER A 97 -6.15 -3.58 8.08
C SER A 97 -5.00 -2.56 8.15
N PRO A 98 -4.25 -2.52 9.26
CA PRO A 98 -3.12 -1.60 9.39
C PRO A 98 -2.08 -1.75 8.26
N ARG A 99 -1.86 -3.00 7.82
CA ARG A 99 -1.00 -3.32 6.67
C ARG A 99 -1.48 -2.65 5.39
N LEU A 100 -2.78 -2.72 5.10
CA LEU A 100 -3.38 -2.10 3.92
C LEU A 100 -3.25 -0.59 3.98
N VAL A 101 -3.55 0.01 5.13
CA VAL A 101 -3.44 1.47 5.32
C VAL A 101 -1.99 1.94 5.12
N ALA A 102 -1.01 1.22 5.69
CA ALA A 102 0.40 1.55 5.54
C ALA A 102 0.86 1.46 4.08
N HIS A 103 0.38 0.45 3.33
CA HIS A 103 0.60 0.33 1.88
C HIS A 103 0.05 1.54 1.13
N LEU A 104 -1.23 1.83 1.31
CA LEU A 104 -1.92 2.91 0.61
C LEU A 104 -1.28 4.27 0.90
N ARG A 105 -0.83 4.51 2.14
CA ARG A 105 -0.11 5.74 2.51
C ARG A 105 1.26 5.84 1.83
N ALA A 106 2.01 4.74 1.72
CA ALA A 106 3.29 4.72 1.03
C ALA A 106 3.14 4.99 -0.49
N VAL A 107 2.13 4.39 -1.13
CA VAL A 107 1.82 4.61 -2.54
C VAL A 107 1.31 6.03 -2.78
N HIS A 108 0.44 6.54 -1.89
CA HIS A 108 -0.06 7.92 -1.95
C HIS A 108 1.08 8.96 -1.86
N ASP A 109 2.05 8.76 -0.98
CA ASP A 109 3.21 9.66 -0.90
C ASP A 109 3.98 9.74 -2.23
N VAL A 110 4.16 8.59 -2.89
CA VAL A 110 4.80 8.53 -4.20
C VAL A 110 3.96 9.19 -5.28
N ALA A 111 2.64 9.00 -5.27
CA ALA A 111 1.73 9.69 -6.19
C ALA A 111 1.81 11.23 -6.01
N CYS A 112 1.96 11.72 -4.77
CA CYS A 112 2.21 13.13 -4.50
C CYS A 112 3.53 13.62 -5.11
N GLN A 113 4.59 12.81 -5.11
CA GLN A 113 5.86 13.16 -5.74
C GLN A 113 5.74 13.20 -7.26
N LEU A 114 5.14 12.17 -7.86
CA LEU A 114 4.92 12.08 -9.31
C LEU A 114 4.05 13.22 -9.82
N ILE A 115 2.92 13.53 -9.17
CA ILE A 115 2.06 14.62 -9.62
C ILE A 115 2.74 15.98 -9.50
N SER A 116 3.53 16.18 -8.43
CA SER A 116 4.33 17.41 -8.26
C SER A 116 5.47 17.51 -9.29
N TRP A 117 5.97 16.39 -9.81
CA TRP A 117 6.92 16.37 -10.92
C TRP A 117 6.22 16.72 -12.23
N VAL A 118 5.08 16.11 -12.53
CA VAL A 118 4.28 16.42 -13.74
C VAL A 118 3.92 17.91 -13.77
N GLU A 119 3.34 18.46 -12.70
CA GLU A 119 2.94 19.87 -12.65
C GLU A 119 4.10 20.86 -12.85
N ARG A 120 5.30 20.52 -12.37
CA ARG A 120 6.49 21.37 -12.52
C ARG A 120 7.13 21.24 -13.89
N ARG A 121 7.17 20.03 -14.45
CA ARG A 121 7.95 19.72 -15.65
C ARG A 121 7.13 19.76 -16.94
N HIS A 122 5.83 19.54 -16.80
CA HIS A 122 4.84 19.45 -17.87
C HIS A 122 3.59 20.30 -17.56
N PRO A 123 3.75 21.63 -17.34
CA PRO A 123 2.66 22.50 -16.85
C PRO A 123 1.50 22.66 -17.85
N ALA A 124 1.68 22.29 -19.13
CA ALA A 124 0.59 22.31 -20.11
C ALA A 124 -0.27 21.03 -20.08
N VAL A 125 0.17 19.99 -19.37
CA VAL A 125 -0.59 18.75 -19.23
C VAL A 125 -1.69 18.91 -18.19
N ALA A 126 -2.94 18.85 -18.63
CA ALA A 126 -4.08 18.80 -17.73
C ALA A 126 -4.15 17.43 -17.06
N VAL A 127 -4.00 17.41 -15.73
CA VAL A 127 -4.14 16.20 -14.90
C VAL A 127 -5.03 16.51 -13.71
N ASP A 128 -6.00 15.64 -13.42
CA ASP A 128 -6.79 15.72 -12.19
C ASP A 128 -5.95 15.22 -11.00
N ARG A 129 -5.24 16.16 -10.35
CA ARG A 129 -4.40 15.89 -9.17
C ARG A 129 -5.18 15.13 -8.10
N ASP A 130 -6.36 15.61 -7.75
CA ASP A 130 -7.15 15.05 -6.65
C ASP A 130 -7.59 13.62 -6.97
N ALA A 131 -7.91 13.34 -8.23
CA ALA A 131 -8.23 11.98 -8.68
C ALA A 131 -7.02 11.04 -8.57
N VAL A 132 -5.82 11.46 -8.97
CA VAL A 132 -4.59 10.64 -8.85
C VAL A 132 -4.29 10.34 -7.38
N LEU A 133 -4.37 11.35 -6.52
CA LEU A 133 -4.09 11.18 -5.09
C LEU A 133 -5.12 10.27 -4.41
N PHE A 134 -6.42 10.47 -4.71
CA PHE A 134 -7.47 9.58 -4.22
C PHE A 134 -7.31 8.16 -4.76
N GLY A 135 -7.00 8.01 -6.05
CA GLY A 135 -6.78 6.72 -6.70
C GLY A 135 -5.64 5.95 -6.06
N ALA A 136 -4.48 6.58 -5.87
CA ALA A 136 -3.34 5.98 -5.17
C ALA A 136 -3.69 5.55 -3.74
N ALA A 137 -4.43 6.40 -3.02
CA ALA A 137 -4.89 6.15 -1.65
C ALA A 137 -5.98 5.08 -1.53
N THR A 138 -6.56 4.59 -2.63
CA THR A 138 -7.69 3.64 -2.60
C THR A 138 -7.59 2.48 -3.61
N HIS A 139 -6.54 2.42 -4.44
CA HIS A 139 -6.45 1.43 -5.53
C HIS A 139 -6.60 -0.02 -5.03
N ASP A 140 -6.06 -0.31 -3.85
CA ASP A 140 -6.06 -1.63 -3.23
C ASP A 140 -7.19 -1.84 -2.21
N ILE A 141 -8.18 -0.94 -2.14
CA ILE A 141 -9.25 -0.98 -1.12
C ILE A 141 -10.06 -2.28 -1.13
N GLY A 142 -10.14 -2.96 -2.29
CA GLY A 142 -10.79 -4.27 -2.40
C GLY A 142 -10.14 -5.35 -1.54
N LYS A 143 -8.90 -5.16 -1.06
CA LYS A 143 -8.22 -6.08 -0.13
C LYS A 143 -8.86 -6.12 1.25
N VAL A 144 -9.75 -5.17 1.58
CA VAL A 144 -10.67 -5.30 2.72
C VAL A 144 -11.58 -6.52 2.55
N LEU A 145 -12.06 -6.78 1.34
CA LEU A 145 -12.94 -7.92 1.01
C LEU A 145 -12.16 -9.16 0.58
N ARG A 146 -10.87 -9.01 0.26
CA ARG A 146 -9.94 -10.05 -0.22
C ARG A 146 -8.64 -10.04 0.60
N PRO A 147 -8.69 -10.29 1.91
CA PRO A 147 -7.53 -10.14 2.79
C PRO A 147 -6.35 -11.06 2.41
N ASN A 148 -6.62 -12.22 1.80
CA ASN A 148 -5.59 -13.15 1.33
C ASN A 148 -4.66 -12.52 0.26
N GLU A 149 -5.12 -11.50 -0.46
CA GLU A 149 -4.34 -10.79 -1.49
C GLU A 149 -3.50 -9.64 -0.92
N LEU A 150 -3.47 -9.44 0.42
CA LEU A 150 -2.56 -8.49 1.07
C LEU A 150 -1.09 -8.91 0.97
N SER A 151 -0.84 -10.22 1.00
CA SER A 151 0.50 -10.80 0.89
C SER A 151 0.57 -11.98 -0.09
N GLY A 152 -0.57 -12.55 -0.47
CA GLY A 152 -0.65 -13.59 -1.49
C GLY A 152 -0.87 -13.02 -2.90
N PRO A 153 -0.69 -13.86 -3.93
CA PRO A 153 -1.05 -13.48 -5.30
C PRO A 153 -2.56 -13.35 -5.46
N GLY A 154 -2.99 -12.52 -6.42
CA GLY A 154 -4.39 -12.40 -6.81
C GLY A 154 -4.71 -11.03 -7.38
N SER A 155 -5.88 -10.94 -8.01
CA SER A 155 -6.44 -9.72 -8.59
C SER A 155 -7.93 -9.59 -8.32
N ALA A 156 -8.51 -10.43 -7.45
CA ALA A 156 -9.94 -10.35 -7.14
C ALA A 156 -10.29 -9.07 -6.35
N HIS A 157 -9.31 -8.45 -5.70
CA HIS A 157 -9.46 -7.13 -5.07
C HIS A 157 -9.76 -6.02 -6.09
N GLU A 158 -9.35 -6.15 -7.34
CA GLU A 158 -9.51 -5.10 -8.35
C GLU A 158 -11.00 -4.82 -8.65
N PRO A 159 -11.79 -5.80 -9.16
CA PRO A 159 -13.22 -5.57 -9.37
C PRO A 159 -13.98 -5.40 -8.05
N ALA A 160 -13.57 -6.08 -6.97
CA ALA A 160 -14.23 -5.94 -5.67
C ALA A 160 -14.07 -4.54 -5.07
N GLY A 161 -12.89 -3.92 -5.22
CA GLY A 161 -12.61 -2.57 -4.76
C GLY A 161 -13.39 -1.52 -5.55
N TYR A 162 -13.48 -1.69 -6.87
CA TYR A 162 -14.32 -0.85 -7.72
C TYR A 162 -15.79 -0.88 -7.26
N GLU A 163 -16.39 -2.07 -7.16
CA GLU A 163 -17.79 -2.22 -6.73
C GLU A 163 -18.03 -1.67 -5.33
N LEU A 164 -17.08 -1.88 -4.41
CA LEU A 164 -17.13 -1.34 -3.06
C LEU A 164 -17.18 0.19 -3.04
N LEU A 165 -16.30 0.85 -3.80
CA LEU A 165 -16.26 2.31 -3.91
C LEU A 165 -17.57 2.85 -4.52
N ARG A 166 -18.06 2.23 -5.61
CA ARG A 166 -19.32 2.62 -6.25
C ARG A 166 -20.52 2.47 -5.30
N ALA A 167 -20.59 1.38 -4.53
CA ALA A 167 -21.64 1.16 -3.53
C ALA A 167 -21.60 2.19 -2.38
N ARG A 168 -20.44 2.79 -2.12
CA ARG A 168 -20.25 3.90 -1.16
C ARG A 168 -20.49 5.29 -1.77
N GLY A 169 -20.95 5.36 -3.01
CA GLY A 169 -21.26 6.62 -3.70
C GLY A 169 -20.05 7.33 -4.31
N VAL A 170 -18.86 6.72 -4.31
CA VAL A 170 -17.66 7.31 -4.93
C VAL A 170 -17.82 7.30 -6.45
N GLU A 171 -17.71 8.46 -7.09
CA GLU A 171 -17.90 8.64 -8.54
C GLU A 171 -17.03 7.71 -9.39
N GLU A 172 -17.50 7.36 -10.61
CA GLU A 172 -16.75 6.51 -11.55
C GLU A 172 -15.33 7.03 -11.81
N ARG A 173 -15.19 8.34 -11.96
CA ARG A 173 -13.89 8.99 -12.22
C ARG A 173 -12.86 8.76 -11.10
N LEU A 174 -13.28 8.31 -9.92
CA LEU A 174 -12.41 8.00 -8.80
C LEU A 174 -12.35 6.49 -8.54
N ALA A 175 -13.51 5.82 -8.60
CA ALA A 175 -13.61 4.40 -8.31
C ALA A 175 -12.83 3.52 -9.31
N ARG A 176 -12.68 3.97 -10.57
CA ARG A 176 -12.04 3.18 -11.62
C ARG A 176 -10.60 2.76 -11.27
N PHE A 177 -9.87 3.58 -10.51
CA PHE A 177 -8.46 3.28 -10.17
C PHE A 177 -8.31 1.95 -9.43
N ALA A 178 -9.32 1.55 -8.66
CA ALA A 178 -9.30 0.26 -7.97
C ALA A 178 -9.24 -0.93 -8.95
N ARG A 179 -9.81 -0.81 -10.15
CA ARG A 179 -9.77 -1.85 -11.18
C ARG A 179 -8.76 -1.63 -12.31
N THR A 180 -8.23 -0.41 -12.48
CA THR A 180 -7.34 -0.09 -13.60
C THR A 180 -5.86 -0.16 -13.24
N HIS A 181 -5.48 -0.05 -11.96
CA HIS A 181 -4.08 0.02 -11.54
C HIS A 181 -3.23 -1.23 -11.84
N GLY A 182 -3.88 -2.39 -12.03
CA GLY A 182 -3.26 -3.66 -12.46
C GLY A 182 -3.29 -3.88 -13.98
N SER A 183 -4.08 -3.09 -14.72
CA SER A 183 -4.45 -3.30 -16.12
C SER A 183 -4.17 -2.07 -16.99
N TRP A 184 -2.98 -1.47 -16.86
CA TRP A 184 -2.59 -0.21 -17.51
C TRP A 184 -2.43 -0.25 -19.04
N THR A 185 -2.57 -1.41 -19.67
CA THR A 185 -2.60 -1.56 -21.14
C THR A 185 -4.01 -1.70 -21.70
N ALA A 186 -5.04 -1.68 -20.85
CA ALA A 186 -6.43 -1.77 -21.27
C ALA A 186 -6.87 -0.52 -22.06
N GLU A 187 -7.95 -0.67 -22.83
CA GLU A 187 -8.59 0.46 -23.49
C GLU A 187 -9.18 1.44 -22.46
N GLY A 188 -9.14 2.74 -22.76
CA GLY A 188 -9.66 3.79 -21.87
C GLY A 188 -8.74 4.19 -20.72
N ILE A 189 -7.53 3.64 -20.64
CA ILE A 189 -6.51 4.05 -19.65
C ILE A 189 -5.95 5.44 -20.00
N GLY A 190 -6.21 6.39 -19.11
CA GLY A 190 -5.72 7.78 -19.18
C GLY A 190 -4.41 7.98 -18.42
N LEU A 191 -3.85 9.18 -18.49
CA LEU A 191 -2.61 9.52 -17.80
C LEU A 191 -2.73 9.37 -16.28
N GLU A 192 -3.86 9.75 -15.68
CA GLU A 192 -4.11 9.58 -14.25
C GLU A 192 -4.01 8.11 -13.82
N ASP A 193 -4.57 7.19 -14.61
CA ASP A 193 -4.54 5.76 -14.35
C ASP A 193 -3.11 5.20 -14.45
N LEU A 194 -2.33 5.69 -15.42
CA LEU A 194 -0.92 5.36 -15.56
C LEU A 194 -0.09 5.88 -14.38
N LEU A 195 -0.36 7.10 -13.88
CA LEU A 195 0.34 7.67 -12.73
C LEU A 195 0.04 6.91 -11.43
N VAL A 196 -1.21 6.49 -11.21
CA VAL A 196 -1.57 5.63 -10.07
C VAL A 196 -0.86 4.27 -10.19
N SER A 197 -0.87 3.68 -11.38
CA SER A 197 -0.17 2.41 -11.64
C SER A 197 1.34 2.55 -11.40
N LEU A 198 1.95 3.65 -11.86
CA LEU A 198 3.38 3.90 -11.73
C LEU A 198 3.77 4.10 -10.26
N ALA A 199 2.95 4.83 -9.49
CA ALA A 199 3.12 4.98 -8.05
C ALA A 199 3.13 3.62 -7.32
N ASP A 200 2.19 2.72 -7.66
CA ASP A 200 2.11 1.36 -7.09
C ASP A 200 3.32 0.47 -7.47
N LYS A 201 4.06 0.79 -8.54
CA LYS A 201 5.31 0.07 -8.83
C LYS A 201 6.51 0.71 -8.13
N VAL A 202 6.71 2.01 -8.32
CA VAL A 202 7.96 2.67 -7.89
C VAL A 202 8.05 2.89 -6.37
N TRP A 203 6.95 2.79 -5.60
CA TRP A 203 7.04 2.93 -4.14
C TRP A 203 8.01 1.93 -3.50
N LYS A 204 8.14 0.75 -4.09
CA LYS A 204 9.10 -0.30 -3.70
C LYS A 204 10.28 -0.43 -4.67
N ALA A 205 10.62 0.65 -5.38
CA ALA A 205 11.66 0.70 -6.40
C ALA A 205 11.47 -0.27 -7.59
N LYS A 206 10.24 -0.76 -7.83
CA LYS A 206 9.98 -1.60 -9.00
C LYS A 206 9.86 -0.72 -10.25
N ARG A 207 10.81 -0.86 -11.18
CA ARG A 207 10.78 -0.27 -12.53
C ARG A 207 9.95 -1.16 -13.48
N VAL A 208 9.16 -0.53 -14.35
CA VAL A 208 8.31 -1.23 -15.34
C VAL A 208 8.42 -0.49 -16.67
N PRO A 209 9.35 -0.88 -17.55
CA PRO A 209 9.66 -0.13 -18.77
C PRO A 209 8.46 0.14 -19.67
N ASP A 210 7.53 -0.81 -19.82
CA ASP A 210 6.33 -0.63 -20.66
C ASP A 210 5.39 0.44 -20.09
N LEU A 211 5.24 0.50 -18.76
CA LEU A 211 4.43 1.52 -18.08
C LEU A 211 5.10 2.89 -18.14
N GLU A 212 6.42 2.94 -17.96
CA GLU A 212 7.23 4.16 -18.05
C GLU A 212 7.17 4.77 -19.47
N GLN A 213 7.22 3.92 -20.50
CA GLN A 213 7.04 4.35 -21.89
C GLN A 213 5.64 4.89 -22.17
N LEU A 214 4.58 4.29 -21.59
CA LEU A 214 3.21 4.81 -21.73
C LEU A 214 3.07 6.20 -21.10
N VAL A 215 3.60 6.40 -19.88
CA VAL A 215 3.59 7.72 -19.22
C VAL A 215 4.37 8.74 -20.05
N THR A 216 5.57 8.37 -20.48
CA THR A 216 6.44 9.20 -21.34
C THR A 216 5.70 9.62 -22.61
N GLY A 217 5.08 8.67 -23.32
CA GLY A 217 4.37 8.92 -24.57
C GLY A 217 3.21 9.90 -24.39
N ARG A 218 2.42 9.75 -23.32
CA ARG A 218 1.29 10.66 -23.02
C ARG A 218 1.76 12.09 -22.74
N LEU A 219 2.83 12.25 -21.98
CA LEU A 219 3.39 13.57 -21.66
C LEU A 219 3.99 14.23 -22.91
N ALA A 220 4.77 13.47 -23.68
CA ALA A 220 5.38 13.95 -24.91
C ALA A 220 4.36 14.37 -25.97
N GLU A 221 3.26 13.61 -26.11
CA GLU A 221 2.18 13.89 -27.06
C GLU A 221 1.48 15.23 -26.78
N VAL A 222 1.14 15.49 -25.50
CA VAL A 222 0.40 16.70 -25.12
C VAL A 222 1.21 17.97 -25.34
N GLU A 223 2.51 17.92 -25.08
CA GLU A 223 3.40 19.09 -25.17
C GLU A 223 4.18 19.16 -26.48
N ASN A 224 4.00 18.19 -27.38
CA ASN A 224 4.77 18.03 -28.62
C ASN A 224 6.29 18.05 -28.36
N LEU A 225 6.72 17.26 -27.38
CA LEU A 225 8.12 17.07 -27.00
C LEU A 225 8.68 15.78 -27.60
N GLU A 226 10.01 15.69 -27.64
CA GLU A 226 10.69 14.45 -27.99
C GLU A 226 10.58 13.44 -26.84
N ALA A 227 10.07 12.23 -27.13
CA ALA A 227 9.79 11.22 -26.10
C ALA A 227 11.04 10.81 -25.30
N TRP A 228 12.23 10.82 -25.90
CA TRP A 228 13.47 10.49 -25.20
C TRP A 228 13.85 11.54 -24.15
N GLU A 229 13.57 12.83 -24.38
CA GLU A 229 13.83 13.89 -23.39
C GLU A 229 12.92 13.74 -22.18
N VAL A 230 11.64 13.43 -22.43
CA VAL A 230 10.65 13.16 -21.38
C VAL A 230 11.04 11.90 -20.59
N PHE A 231 11.48 10.85 -21.28
CA PHE A 231 11.92 9.61 -20.63
C PHE A 231 13.13 9.85 -19.72
N MET A 232 14.16 10.56 -20.17
CA MET A 232 15.32 10.88 -19.34
C MET A 232 14.93 11.66 -18.08
N ALA A 233 14.03 12.64 -18.21
CA ALA A 233 13.53 13.40 -17.06
C ALA A 233 12.66 12.57 -16.11
N LEU A 234 11.91 11.60 -16.63
CA LEU A 234 11.14 10.66 -15.82
C LEU A 234 12.06 9.66 -15.12
N ASP A 235 13.08 9.14 -15.81
CA ASP A 235 14.05 8.19 -15.26
C ASP A 235 14.78 8.76 -14.05
N ASP A 236 15.30 9.99 -14.16
CA ASP A 236 15.92 10.72 -13.05
C ASP A 236 14.97 10.87 -11.85
N GLU A 237 13.70 11.17 -12.10
CA GLU A 237 12.70 11.32 -11.05
C GLU A 237 12.33 9.97 -10.41
N LEU A 238 12.22 8.90 -11.19
CA LEU A 238 11.94 7.56 -10.68
C LEU A 238 13.10 7.03 -9.85
N ASP A 239 14.35 7.30 -10.23
CA ASP A 239 15.53 6.95 -9.43
C ASP A 239 15.58 7.74 -8.12
N ARG A 240 15.28 9.04 -8.17
CA ARG A 240 15.15 9.87 -6.98
C ARG A 240 14.08 9.32 -6.03
N ILE A 241 12.91 8.93 -6.55
CA ILE A 241 11.83 8.35 -5.75
C ILE A 241 12.25 6.98 -5.20
N ALA A 242 12.84 6.12 -6.03
CA ALA A 242 13.26 4.76 -5.70
C ALA A 242 14.29 4.74 -4.56
N SER A 243 15.14 5.77 -4.45
CA SER A 243 16.10 5.90 -3.34
C SER A 243 15.45 5.90 -1.93
N GLY A 244 14.17 6.24 -1.83
CA GLY A 244 13.39 6.19 -0.58
C GLY A 244 12.59 4.91 -0.34
N ALA A 245 12.75 3.88 -1.18
CA ALA A 245 11.92 2.67 -1.13
C ALA A 245 12.11 1.87 0.16
N ASP A 246 13.33 1.75 0.66
CA ASP A 246 13.64 1.01 1.89
C ASP A 246 12.89 1.58 3.10
N ALA A 247 12.81 2.91 3.22
CA ALA A 247 12.07 3.56 4.29
C ALA A 247 10.56 3.27 4.21
N ARG A 248 9.97 3.28 3.00
CA ARG A 248 8.56 2.93 2.77
C ARG A 248 8.27 1.46 3.07
N LEU A 249 9.17 0.56 2.67
CA LEU A 249 9.08 -0.87 2.95
C LEU A 249 9.18 -1.15 4.46
N ALA A 250 10.11 -0.50 5.15
CA ALA A 250 10.25 -0.61 6.61
C ALA A 250 9.00 -0.08 7.33
N PHE A 251 8.45 1.06 6.90
CA PHE A 251 7.19 1.59 7.42
C PHE A 251 6.05 0.58 7.26
N GLN A 252 5.84 0.05 6.05
CA GLN A 252 4.81 -0.95 5.82
C GLN A 252 5.03 -2.22 6.65
N ALA A 253 6.28 -2.67 6.80
CA ALA A 253 6.66 -3.87 7.56
C ALA A 253 6.41 -3.74 9.07
N SER A 254 6.34 -2.51 9.61
CA SER A 254 5.96 -2.28 11.01
C SER A 254 4.50 -2.66 11.32
N TYR A 255 3.69 -2.90 10.28
CA TYR A 255 2.30 -3.36 10.36
C TYR A 255 2.17 -4.75 9.72
N PRO A 256 2.51 -5.85 10.41
CA PRO A 256 2.46 -7.20 9.84
C PRO A 256 1.02 -7.61 9.50
N VAL A 257 0.87 -8.51 8.52
CA VAL A 257 -0.39 -9.22 8.29
C VAL A 257 -0.60 -10.14 9.49
N ALA A 258 -1.72 -9.97 10.21
CA ALA A 258 -2.08 -10.93 11.25
C ALA A 258 -2.31 -12.29 10.58
N GLY A 259 -1.57 -13.30 11.02
CA GLY A 259 -1.78 -14.69 10.62
C GLY A 259 -3.05 -15.29 11.19
#